data_AF-A0AAW0JA62-F1
#
_entry.id   AF-A0AAW0JA62-F1
#
_cell.length_a   1.000
_cell.length_b   1.000
_cell.length_c   1.000
_cell.angle_alpha   90.00
_cell.angle_beta   90.00
_cell.angle_gamma   90.00
#
_symmetry.space_group_name_H-M   'P 1'
#
loop_
_entity.id
_entity.type
_entity.pdbx_description
1 polymer ?
#
loop_
_entity_poly.entity_id
_entity_poly.type
_entity_poly.pdbx_seq_one_letter_code
_entity_poly.pdbx_strand_id
1 'polypeptide(L)'
;MAKIPLTTALLLPLLILVFIRTSQAGGIAVYWGQSGYEGTITETCATGKYSHVIISFLNHFGNGRTPEISLLQVIVTQLPMGAPWLALA
;
A
#
# COMPACT_ATOMS: atom_id res chain seq x y z
N MET A 1 7.01 -42.22 34.90
CA MET A 1 7.69 -41.04 34.32
C MET A 1 8.55 -41.52 33.16
N ALA A 2 8.15 -41.23 31.91
CA ALA A 2 8.91 -41.62 30.74
C ALA A 2 10.20 -40.77 30.65
N LYS A 3 11.36 -41.42 30.51
CA LYS A 3 12.66 -40.75 30.32
C LYS A 3 12.81 -40.47 28.83
N ILE A 4 12.62 -39.22 28.41
CA ILE A 4 12.82 -38.82 27.01
C ILE A 4 14.33 -38.84 26.75
N PRO A 5 14.83 -39.59 25.75
CA PRO A 5 16.24 -39.61 25.43
C PRO A 5 16.71 -38.23 24.96
N LEU A 6 17.87 -37.78 25.44
CA LEU A 6 18.46 -36.48 25.09
C LEU A 6 18.58 -36.28 23.58
N THR A 7 18.85 -37.36 22.84
CA THR A 7 18.88 -37.39 21.37
C THR A 7 17.52 -37.04 20.77
N THR A 8 16.43 -37.65 21.25
CA THR A 8 15.06 -37.35 20.79
C THR A 8 14.63 -35.93 21.15
N ALA A 9 15.03 -35.45 22.33
CA ALA A 9 14.76 -34.09 22.78
C ALA A 9 15.43 -33.03 21.89
N LEU A 10 16.57 -33.36 21.27
CA LEU A 10 17.31 -32.47 20.37
C LEU A 10 16.92 -32.63 18.89
N LEU A 11 16.60 -33.85 18.45
CA LEU A 11 16.24 -34.15 17.05
C LEU A 11 14.87 -33.60 16.66
N LEU A 12 13.90 -33.62 17.58
CA LEU A 12 12.54 -33.15 17.31
C LEU A 12 12.47 -31.65 16.96
N PRO A 13 13.07 -30.71 17.73
CA PRO A 13 13.06 -29.30 17.37
C PRO A 13 13.87 -29.03 16.08
N LEU A 14 14.96 -29.76 15.85
CA LEU A 14 15.75 -29.64 14.62
C LEU A 14 14.93 -30.03 13.39
N LEU A 15 14.13 -31.09 13.49
CA LEU A 15 13.21 -31.52 12.43
C LEU A 15 12.13 -30.47 12.17
N ILE A 16 11.57 -29.85 13.22
CA ILE A 16 10.56 -28.79 13.10
C ILE A 16 11.12 -27.58 12.34
N LEU A 17 12.37 -27.19 12.58
CA LEU A 17 13.03 -26.07 11.89
C LEU A 17 13.11 -26.29 10.36
N VAL A 18 13.26 -27.53 9.90
CA VAL A 18 13.30 -27.86 8.45
C VAL A 18 11.95 -27.63 7.77
N PHE A 19 10.85 -27.70 8.51
CA PHE A 19 9.49 -27.45 8.01
C PHE A 19 9.05 -25.99 8.13
N ILE A 20 9.84 -25.11 8.75
CA ILE A 20 9.53 -23.68 8.79
C ILE A 20 9.72 -23.11 7.39
N ARG A 21 8.61 -22.74 6.77
CA ARG A 21 8.61 -21.93 5.54
C ARG A 21 8.49 -20.46 5.90
N THR A 22 9.22 -19.61 5.19
CA THR A 22 9.01 -18.16 5.26
C THR A 22 7.70 -17.80 4.56
N SER A 23 6.91 -16.92 5.17
CA SER A 23 5.77 -16.30 4.49
C SER A 23 6.29 -15.23 3.53
N GLN A 24 5.82 -15.25 2.27
CA GLN A 24 6.01 -14.13 1.36
C GLN A 24 4.91 -13.12 1.66
N ALA A 25 5.26 -12.04 2.37
CA ALA A 25 4.36 -10.90 2.47
C ALA A 25 4.16 -10.33 1.06
N GLY A 26 2.91 -10.22 0.63
CA GLY A 26 2.55 -9.57 -0.62
C GLY A 26 2.77 -8.06 -0.56
N GLY A 27 2.54 -7.40 -1.69
CA GLY A 27 2.57 -5.94 -1.78
C GLY A 27 1.35 -5.26 -1.13
N ILE A 28 1.52 -4.03 -0.66
CA ILE A 28 0.42 -3.22 -0.13
C ILE A 28 -0.27 -2.50 -1.30
N ALA A 29 -1.60 -2.53 -1.33
CA ALA A 29 -2.42 -1.77 -2.27
C ALA A 29 -3.14 -0.62 -1.55
N VAL A 30 -3.31 0.51 -2.24
CA VAL A 30 -4.02 1.69 -1.73
C VAL A 30 -4.99 2.23 -2.78
N TYR A 31 -6.16 2.69 -2.35
CA TYR A 31 -7.08 3.45 -3.20
C TYR A 31 -6.71 4.93 -3.19
N TRP A 32 -6.70 5.58 -4.35
CA TRP A 32 -6.35 6.99 -4.52
C TRP A 32 -7.37 7.69 -5.42
N GLY A 33 -7.67 8.95 -5.13
CA GLY A 33 -8.50 9.80 -5.98
C GLY A 33 -9.78 10.31 -5.33
N GLN A 34 -10.01 10.04 -4.04
CA GLN A 34 -11.25 10.40 -3.33
C GLN A 34 -11.00 11.30 -2.11
N SER A 35 -9.80 11.88 -1.98
CA SER A 35 -9.57 12.95 -1.00
C SER A 35 -8.54 13.95 -1.52
N GLY A 36 -8.86 15.22 -1.36
CA GLY A 36 -7.95 16.31 -1.74
C GLY A 36 -6.67 16.40 -0.91
N TYR A 37 -6.59 15.62 0.19
CA TYR A 37 -5.44 15.55 1.09
C TYR A 37 -4.53 14.33 0.84
N GLU A 38 -4.82 13.52 -0.18
CA GLU A 38 -4.01 12.34 -0.54
C GLU A 38 -2.67 12.69 -1.20
N GLY A 39 -2.49 13.96 -1.55
CA GLY A 39 -1.41 14.39 -2.43
C GLY A 39 -1.63 13.91 -3.86
N THR A 40 -0.64 14.17 -4.71
CA THR A 40 -0.64 13.69 -6.09
C THR A 40 -0.40 12.18 -6.14
N ILE A 41 -0.84 11.55 -7.23
CA ILE A 41 -0.56 10.13 -7.48
C ILE A 41 0.95 9.86 -7.54
N THR A 42 1.74 10.81 -8.06
CA THR A 42 3.20 10.73 -8.10
C THR A 42 3.80 10.69 -6.69
N GLU A 43 3.34 11.55 -5.78
CA GLU A 43 3.78 11.53 -4.37
C GLU A 43 3.40 10.22 -3.68
N THR A 44 2.20 9.70 -3.95
CA THR A 44 1.75 8.40 -3.43
C THR A 44 2.70 7.27 -3.87
N CYS A 45 3.06 7.22 -5.15
CA CYS A 45 4.03 6.26 -5.68
C CYS A 45 5.44 6.45 -5.11
N ALA A 46 5.87 7.71 -4.96
CA ALA A 46 7.21 8.05 -4.44
C ALA A 46 7.42 7.64 -2.98
N THR A 47 6.35 7.36 -2.22
CA THR A 47 6.49 6.84 -0.85
C THR A 47 7.21 5.49 -0.77
N GLY A 48 7.19 4.69 -1.85
CA GLY A 48 7.72 3.33 -1.87
C GLY A 48 6.98 2.33 -0.97
N LYS A 49 5.85 2.73 -0.37
CA LYS A 49 5.07 1.89 0.54
C LYS A 49 4.12 0.93 -0.17
N TYR A 50 3.65 1.32 -1.36
CA TYR A 50 2.59 0.64 -2.07
C TYR A 50 3.13 -0.03 -3.32
N SER A 51 2.82 -1.32 -3.49
CA SER A 51 3.11 -2.06 -4.72
C SER A 51 2.03 -1.85 -5.77
N HIS A 52 0.84 -1.39 -5.36
CA HIS A 52 -0.29 -1.10 -6.24
C HIS A 52 -1.02 0.16 -5.77
N VAL A 53 -1.38 1.03 -6.72
CA VAL A 53 -2.25 2.19 -6.48
C VAL A 53 -3.48 2.02 -7.36
N ILE A 54 -4.65 1.96 -6.73
CA ILE A 54 -5.95 1.75 -7.37
C ILE A 54 -6.62 3.10 -7.53
N ILE A 55 -6.86 3.52 -8.77
CA ILE A 55 -7.52 4.79 -9.07
C ILE A 55 -9.02 4.63 -8.84
N SER A 56 -9.57 5.50 -7.98
CA SER A 56 -10.92 5.41 -7.45
C SER A 56 -11.67 6.71 -7.67
N PHE A 57 -12.81 6.75 -8.37
CA PHE A 57 -13.52 5.62 -9.01
C PHE A 57 -14.18 5.98 -10.36
N LEU A 58 -14.33 4.99 -11.23
CA LEU A 58 -15.29 5.02 -12.34
C LEU A 58 -16.70 4.77 -11.79
N ASN A 59 -17.42 5.83 -11.45
CA ASN A 59 -18.75 5.75 -10.83
C ASN A 59 -19.90 5.99 -11.82
N HIS A 60 -19.59 6.40 -13.04
CA HIS A 60 -20.57 6.62 -14.10
C HIS A 60 -20.32 5.61 -15.23
N PHE A 61 -21.13 4.55 -15.30
CA PHE A 61 -21.03 3.52 -16.35
C PHE A 61 -22.36 2.76 -16.54
N GLY A 62 -22.47 1.97 -17.61
CA GLY A 62 -23.62 1.12 -17.91
C GLY A 62 -24.78 1.85 -18.62
N ASN A 63 -25.80 1.09 -19.05
CA ASN A 63 -27.03 1.61 -19.68
C ASN A 63 -26.80 2.56 -20.88
N GLY A 64 -25.80 2.29 -21.72
CA GLY A 64 -25.45 3.15 -22.87
C GLY A 64 -24.82 4.50 -22.52
N ARG A 65 -24.51 4.74 -21.25
CA ARG A 65 -23.82 5.97 -20.79
C ARG A 65 -22.34 5.92 -21.16
N THR A 66 -21.78 7.06 -21.53
CA THR A 66 -20.32 7.23 -21.64
C THR A 66 -19.69 7.01 -20.26
N PRO A 67 -18.69 6.12 -20.13
CA PRO A 67 -17.98 5.93 -18.88
C PRO A 67 -17.21 7.18 -18.45
N GLU A 68 -17.34 7.59 -17.19
CA GLU A 68 -16.63 8.74 -16.65
C GLU A 68 -15.93 8.40 -15.33
N ILE A 69 -14.69 8.87 -15.22
CA ILE A 69 -13.87 8.73 -14.02
C ILE A 69 -14.13 9.92 -13.09
N SER A 70 -14.50 9.64 -11.85
CA SER A 70 -14.67 10.63 -10.80
C SER A 70 -13.43 10.65 -9.93
N LEU A 71 -12.76 11.81 -9.88
CA LEU A 71 -11.63 12.08 -9.00
C LEU A 71 -11.88 13.38 -8.24
N LEU A 72 -11.54 13.40 -6.96
CA LEU A 72 -11.49 14.61 -6.17
C LEU A 72 -10.22 15.40 -6.50
N GLN A 73 -10.40 16.71 -6.62
CA GLN A 73 -9.29 17.61 -6.92
C GLN A 73 -8.35 17.68 -5.71
N VAL A 74 -7.05 17.50 -5.97
CA VAL A 74 -6.03 17.63 -4.94
C VAL A 74 -5.97 19.09 -4.47
N ILE A 75 -5.99 19.31 -3.16
CA ILE A 75 -5.98 20.64 -2.54
C ILE A 75 -4.63 21.36 -2.77
N VAL A 76 -3.63 20.73 -3.41
CA VAL A 76 -2.44 21.44 -3.91
C VAL A 76 -2.73 22.45 -5.02
N THR A 77 -3.89 22.38 -5.67
CA THR A 77 -4.26 23.36 -6.71
C THR A 77 -4.65 24.74 -6.16
N GLN A 78 -4.72 24.91 -4.83
CA GLN A 78 -4.95 26.22 -4.21
C GLN A 78 -3.66 26.93 -3.76
N LEU A 79 -2.49 26.33 -3.96
CA LEU A 79 -1.21 27.02 -3.81
C LEU A 79 -0.58 27.21 -5.19
N PRO A 80 -0.41 28.46 -5.66
CA PRO A 80 0.22 28.70 -6.94
C PRO A 80 1.64 28.12 -6.92
N MET A 81 1.88 27.16 -7.80
CA MET A 81 3.22 26.66 -8.14
C MET A 81 4.03 27.85 -8.69
N GLY A 82 4.67 28.61 -7.80
CA GLY A 82 5.44 29.80 -8.16
C GLY A 82 5.40 30.98 -7.19
N ALA A 83 4.82 30.85 -5.99
CA ALA A 83 4.81 31.97 -5.04
C ALA A 83 6.16 32.06 -4.27
N PRO A 84 6.95 33.13 -4.45
CA PRO A 84 8.31 33.24 -3.90
C PRO A 84 8.36 33.64 -2.40
N TRP A 85 7.23 33.64 -1.70
CA TRP A 85 7.15 34.16 -0.33
C TRP A 85 7.58 33.16 0.76
N LEU A 86 7.99 31.93 0.41
CA LEU A 86 8.67 31.01 1.34
C LEU A 86 10.19 31.29 1.48
N ALA A 87 10.71 32.36 0.87
CA ALA A 87 12.11 32.77 1.03
C ALA A 87 12.35 33.81 2.15
N LEU A 88 11.34 34.14 2.97
CA LEU A 88 11.47 35.16 4.04
C LEU A 88 10.84 34.74 5.38
N ALA A 89 11.02 33.49 5.80
CA ALA A 89 10.82 33.08 7.20
C ALA A 89 12.07 32.35 7.71
#